data_AF-A0A2E4B3Q1-F1
#
_entry.id   AF-A0A2E4B3Q1-F1
#
_cell.length_a   1.000
_cell.length_b   1.000
_cell.length_c   1.000
_cell.angle_alpha   90.00
_cell.angle_beta   90.00
_cell.angle_gamma   90.00
#
_symmetry.space_group_name_H-M   'P 1'
#
loop_
_entity.id
_entity.type
_entity.pdbx_description
1 polymer ?
#
loop_
_entity_poly.entity_id
_entity_poly.type
_entity_poly.pdbx_seq_one_letter_code
_entity_poly.pdbx_strand_id
1 'polypeptide(L)'
;MRTRSFTKRRSIVVAVLLLLLLPGFATSLPSGIGGQQQNGADTIDDVAKEGCLCHNGAPANEVQIILDDVPYAWTAGETYDFKLHIIGGPDAGGQYSGGFAMRVSSGTLSGIDVDNWQDDEQSLTHTSGSAAESDRMWEITWVAPAEGEGTIVFWITGNSVNGDGGLGNQIEDMWNQLTFAITEGDEDSLARGTRTVFAGDGNVSPPEPTSIGTDLHHMGAKLRAHWLGLLGFGAVILCIVFAGLMLRYGFSTSYEGRSNQLRLRYKLMRRGDQ
;
A
#
# COMPACT_ATOMS: atom_id res chain seq x y z
N MET A 1 37.08 -34.42 34.62
CA MET A 1 36.66 -34.49 33.20
C MET A 1 35.25 -33.92 33.09
N ARG A 2 35.10 -32.63 32.68
CA ARG A 2 33.81 -31.90 32.64
C ARG A 2 33.12 -32.10 31.28
N THR A 3 32.49 -33.25 31.08
CA THR A 3 31.70 -33.56 29.88
C THR A 3 30.21 -33.48 30.18
N ARG A 4 29.65 -32.28 30.39
CA ARG A 4 28.18 -32.15 30.53
C ARG A 4 27.56 -30.77 30.23
N SER A 5 28.26 -29.87 29.53
CA SER A 5 27.75 -28.51 29.30
C SER A 5 27.34 -28.19 27.85
N PHE A 6 27.79 -28.94 26.84
CA PHE A 6 27.57 -28.54 25.44
C PHE A 6 26.18 -28.90 24.91
N THR A 7 25.62 -30.04 25.31
CA THR A 7 24.31 -30.51 24.82
C THR A 7 23.17 -29.61 25.31
N LYS A 8 23.18 -29.22 26.60
CA LYS A 8 22.16 -28.31 27.19
C LYS A 8 22.19 -26.91 26.55
N ARG A 9 23.38 -26.38 26.24
CA ARG A 9 23.51 -25.05 25.60
C ARG A 9 23.00 -25.04 24.16
N ARG A 10 23.21 -26.13 23.40
CA ARG A 10 22.65 -26.28 22.04
C ARG A 10 21.12 -26.33 22.06
N SER A 11 20.53 -27.06 23.00
CA SER A 11 19.07 -27.11 23.17
C SER A 11 18.48 -25.73 23.51
N ILE A 12 19.15 -24.95 24.37
CA ILE A 12 18.73 -23.59 24.73
C ILE A 12 18.83 -22.66 23.52
N VAL A 13 19.93 -22.69 22.78
CA VAL A 13 20.10 -21.85 21.57
C VAL A 13 19.07 -22.19 20.50
N VAL A 14 18.78 -23.47 20.28
CA VAL A 14 17.73 -23.91 19.34
C VAL A 14 16.34 -23.49 19.84
N ALA A 15 16.07 -23.58 21.14
CA ALA A 15 14.80 -23.13 21.72
C ALA A 15 14.63 -21.61 21.60
N VAL A 16 15.68 -20.83 21.83
CA VAL A 16 15.65 -19.36 21.65
C VAL A 16 15.50 -19.01 20.17
N LEU A 17 16.19 -19.69 19.25
CA LEU A 17 16.02 -19.49 17.81
C LEU A 17 14.61 -19.86 17.34
N LEU A 18 14.02 -20.95 17.86
CA LEU A 18 12.63 -21.32 17.59
C LEU A 18 11.64 -20.33 18.17
N LEU A 19 11.92 -19.76 19.35
CA LEU A 19 11.10 -18.71 19.96
C LEU A 19 11.19 -17.39 19.16
N LEU A 20 12.35 -17.07 18.59
CA LEU A 20 12.56 -15.94 17.68
C LEU A 20 11.95 -16.16 16.29
N LEU A 21 11.61 -17.40 15.93
CA LEU A 21 10.90 -17.79 14.72
C LEU A 21 9.38 -17.84 14.92
N LEU A 22 8.89 -17.68 16.15
CA LEU A 22 7.47 -17.41 16.37
C LEU A 22 7.22 -15.99 15.84
N PRO A 23 6.42 -15.80 14.80
CA PRO A 23 5.99 -14.46 14.43
C PRO A 23 5.36 -13.83 15.68
N GLY A 24 5.72 -12.59 15.97
CA GLY A 24 4.96 -11.81 16.94
C GLY A 24 3.50 -11.87 16.51
N PHE A 25 2.61 -12.32 17.40
CA PHE A 25 1.19 -12.34 17.14
C PHE A 25 0.70 -10.89 17.10
N ALA A 26 0.88 -10.23 15.96
CA ALA A 26 0.21 -8.99 15.65
C ALA A 26 -0.88 -9.35 14.65
N THR A 27 -2.11 -9.22 15.12
CA THR A 27 -3.31 -9.54 14.38
C THR A 27 -3.73 -8.29 13.64
N SER A 28 -3.52 -8.25 12.32
CA SER A 28 -4.43 -7.47 11.50
C SER A 28 -5.82 -8.08 11.71
N LEU A 29 -6.83 -7.23 11.88
CA LEU A 29 -8.22 -7.66 12.07
C LEU A 29 -9.03 -7.26 10.83
N PRO A 30 -8.75 -7.84 9.65
CA PRO A 30 -9.42 -7.45 8.42
C PRO A 30 -10.91 -7.84 8.42
N SER A 31 -11.34 -8.72 9.31
CA SER A 31 -12.74 -9.12 9.47
C SER A 31 -13.53 -8.17 10.38
N GLY A 32 -13.00 -7.00 10.70
CA GLY A 32 -13.64 -6.02 11.57
C GLY A 32 -13.04 -5.93 12.97
N ILE A 33 -13.26 -4.78 13.61
CA ILE A 33 -12.72 -4.41 14.92
C ILE A 33 -13.66 -3.43 15.63
N GLY A 34 -13.73 -3.50 16.96
CA GLY A 34 -14.49 -2.57 17.78
C GLY A 34 -14.25 -2.79 19.27
N GLY A 35 -14.87 -1.97 20.10
CA GLY A 35 -14.81 -2.09 21.56
C GLY A 35 -13.37 -2.13 22.11
N GLN A 36 -13.18 -2.82 23.23
CA GLN A 36 -11.88 -2.90 23.89
C GLN A 36 -10.90 -3.79 23.09
N GLN A 37 -9.69 -3.29 22.85
CA GLN A 37 -8.62 -4.00 22.16
C GLN A 37 -7.29 -3.87 22.90
N GLN A 38 -6.37 -4.80 22.64
CA GLN A 38 -5.02 -4.74 23.18
C GLN A 38 -4.05 -4.13 22.17
N ASN A 39 -3.21 -3.19 22.62
CA ASN A 39 -2.16 -2.58 21.81
C ASN A 39 -0.82 -2.72 22.53
N GLY A 40 -0.19 -3.88 22.38
CA GLY A 40 1.06 -4.18 23.08
C GLY A 40 0.86 -4.29 24.59
N ALA A 41 1.46 -3.37 25.36
CA ALA A 41 1.28 -3.29 26.80
C ALA A 41 0.12 -2.39 27.23
N ASP A 42 -0.41 -1.61 26.29
CA ASP A 42 -1.51 -0.68 26.50
C ASP A 42 -2.84 -1.30 26.07
N THR A 43 -3.93 -0.73 26.57
CA THR A 43 -5.30 -1.12 26.23
C THR A 43 -5.97 0.05 25.52
N ILE A 44 -6.69 -0.26 24.46
CA ILE A 44 -7.64 0.63 23.80
C ILE A 44 -9.01 0.31 24.42
N ASP A 45 -9.67 1.25 25.09
CA ASP A 45 -10.94 0.99 25.77
C ASP A 45 -12.10 0.84 24.77
N ASP A 46 -12.08 1.63 23.69
CA ASP A 46 -13.01 1.53 22.58
C ASP A 46 -12.37 2.07 21.28
N VAL A 47 -12.12 1.22 20.30
CA VAL A 47 -11.49 1.61 19.02
C VAL A 47 -12.25 2.75 18.32
N ALA A 48 -13.58 2.77 18.40
CA ALA A 48 -14.37 3.84 17.79
C ALA A 48 -14.11 5.21 18.46
N LYS A 49 -13.76 5.22 19.76
CA LYS A 49 -13.56 6.44 20.56
C LYS A 49 -12.10 6.84 20.73
N GLU A 50 -11.17 5.90 20.68
CA GLU A 50 -9.75 6.17 20.96
C GLU A 50 -8.85 6.10 19.72
N GLY A 51 -9.32 5.47 18.64
CA GLY A 51 -8.61 5.40 17.39
C GLY A 51 -8.03 4.03 17.05
N CYS A 52 -7.45 3.94 15.85
CA CYS A 52 -6.79 2.74 15.34
C CYS A 52 -5.32 2.69 15.80
N LEU A 53 -5.10 2.69 17.12
CA LEU A 53 -3.76 2.82 17.73
C LEU A 53 -2.80 1.66 17.42
N CYS A 54 -3.31 0.55 16.87
CA CYS A 54 -2.48 -0.53 16.35
C CYS A 54 -1.72 -0.14 15.07
N HIS A 55 -2.23 0.83 14.30
CA HIS A 55 -1.64 1.31 13.05
C HIS A 55 -0.69 2.47 13.27
N ASN A 56 -1.15 3.52 13.97
CA ASN A 56 -0.34 4.71 14.25
C ASN A 56 -0.69 5.27 15.63
N GLY A 57 0.27 5.88 16.32
CA GLY A 57 0.08 6.40 17.68
C GLY A 57 -0.78 7.67 17.76
N ALA A 58 -1.05 8.33 16.63
CA ALA A 58 -1.84 9.55 16.54
C ALA A 58 -2.65 9.59 15.23
N PRO A 59 -3.77 10.35 15.19
CA PRO A 59 -4.51 10.57 13.95
C PRO A 59 -3.71 11.39 12.95
N ALA A 60 -3.98 11.17 11.67
CA ALA A 60 -3.31 11.78 10.52
C ALA A 60 -4.35 12.49 9.64
N ASN A 61 -4.10 13.76 9.29
CA ASN A 61 -5.01 14.55 8.44
C ASN A 61 -4.96 14.12 6.97
N GLU A 62 -3.93 13.37 6.59
CA GLU A 62 -3.80 12.69 5.31
C GLU A 62 -4.94 11.70 5.08
N VAL A 63 -5.55 11.19 6.15
CA VAL A 63 -6.79 10.41 6.09
C VAL A 63 -7.95 11.30 6.47
N GLN A 64 -8.99 11.30 5.63
CA GLN A 64 -10.22 12.03 5.91
C GLN A 64 -11.40 11.09 5.99
N ILE A 65 -12.24 11.32 6.98
CA ILE A 65 -13.48 10.58 7.19
C ILE A 65 -14.62 11.49 6.82
N ILE A 66 -15.45 11.08 5.87
CA ILE A 66 -16.58 11.84 5.38
C ILE A 66 -17.82 10.98 5.61
N LEU A 67 -18.83 11.55 6.26
CA LEU A 67 -20.13 10.93 6.44
C LEU A 67 -21.19 11.82 5.78
N ASP A 68 -21.77 11.31 4.71
CA ASP A 68 -22.83 11.97 3.96
C ASP A 68 -24.21 11.59 4.50
N ASP A 69 -25.20 12.41 4.12
CA ASP A 69 -26.62 12.22 4.45
C ASP A 69 -26.94 12.27 5.96
N VAL A 70 -26.10 12.93 6.77
CA VAL A 70 -26.33 13.10 8.21
C VAL A 70 -27.44 14.13 8.47
N PRO A 71 -28.52 13.78 9.21
CA PRO A 71 -29.59 14.72 9.51
C PRO A 71 -29.12 15.80 10.49
N TYR A 72 -29.74 16.99 10.43
CA TYR A 72 -29.49 18.02 11.45
C TYR A 72 -30.08 17.67 12.83
N ALA A 73 -31.15 16.89 12.84
CA ALA A 73 -31.81 16.38 14.04
C ALA A 73 -32.54 15.06 13.73
N TRP A 74 -32.76 14.23 14.74
CA TRP A 74 -33.38 12.92 14.58
C TRP A 74 -34.84 12.89 15.06
N THR A 75 -35.63 12.02 14.45
CA THR A 75 -37.01 11.70 14.83
C THR A 75 -37.03 10.29 15.42
N ALA A 76 -37.75 10.10 16.52
CA ALA A 76 -37.81 8.81 17.21
C ALA A 76 -38.27 7.67 16.28
N GLY A 77 -37.51 6.56 16.29
CA GLY A 77 -37.79 5.38 15.47
C GLY A 77 -37.58 5.54 13.96
N GLU A 78 -37.16 6.71 13.48
CA GLU A 78 -36.87 6.94 12.06
C GLU A 78 -35.56 6.25 11.65
N THR A 79 -35.52 5.75 10.41
CA THR A 79 -34.32 5.16 9.81
C THR A 79 -33.58 6.18 8.98
N TYR A 80 -32.27 6.28 9.18
CA TYR A 80 -31.36 7.14 8.43
C TYR A 80 -30.31 6.31 7.73
N ASP A 81 -30.07 6.60 6.45
CA ASP A 81 -29.00 6.00 5.68
C ASP A 81 -27.86 7.00 5.52
N PHE A 82 -26.66 6.57 5.87
CA PHE A 82 -25.42 7.32 5.77
C PHE A 82 -24.49 6.66 4.78
N LYS A 83 -23.62 7.47 4.16
CA LYS A 83 -22.51 6.97 3.35
C LYS A 83 -21.21 7.38 4.00
N LEU A 84 -20.45 6.41 4.45
CA LEU A 84 -19.13 6.61 5.03
C LEU A 84 -18.08 6.47 3.93
N HIS A 85 -17.24 7.48 3.77
CA HIS A 85 -16.14 7.49 2.82
C HIS A 85 -14.84 7.78 3.58
N ILE A 86 -13.81 6.97 3.33
CA ILE A 86 -12.46 7.19 3.87
C ILE A 86 -11.52 7.45 2.70
N ILE A 87 -10.96 8.65 2.64
CA ILE A 87 -10.07 9.07 1.55
C ILE A 87 -8.68 9.44 2.05
N GLY A 88 -7.71 9.43 1.12
CA GLY A 88 -6.31 9.75 1.39
C GLY A 88 -5.56 8.61 2.10
N GLY A 89 -4.50 8.94 2.82
CA GLY A 89 -3.58 7.97 3.41
C GLY A 89 -2.71 7.23 2.38
N PRO A 90 -2.10 6.09 2.75
CA PRO A 90 -1.28 5.30 1.84
C PRO A 90 -2.07 4.73 0.66
N ASP A 91 -1.38 4.58 -0.48
CA ASP A 91 -1.89 3.89 -1.65
C ASP A 91 -2.22 2.43 -1.32
N ALA A 92 -3.38 1.95 -1.78
CA ALA A 92 -3.78 0.55 -1.65
C ALA A 92 -2.90 -0.33 -2.55
N GLY A 93 -1.88 -0.98 -1.97
CA GLY A 93 -0.93 -1.83 -2.69
C GLY A 93 -1.10 -3.33 -2.42
N GLY A 94 -1.92 -3.71 -1.44
CA GLY A 94 -2.07 -5.08 -0.96
C GLY A 94 -3.51 -5.57 -0.91
N GLN A 95 -3.76 -6.56 -0.04
CA GLN A 95 -5.06 -7.27 0.00
C GLN A 95 -6.19 -6.43 0.61
N TYR A 96 -5.85 -5.51 1.50
CA TYR A 96 -6.80 -4.66 2.19
C TYR A 96 -6.39 -3.20 2.00
N SER A 97 -7.37 -2.33 1.86
CA SER A 97 -7.18 -0.90 1.60
C SER A 97 -7.52 -0.06 2.83
N GLY A 98 -8.39 -0.52 3.73
CA GLY A 98 -8.83 0.25 4.89
C GLY A 98 -9.88 -0.48 5.72
N GLY A 99 -10.54 0.27 6.58
CA GLY A 99 -11.54 -0.21 7.51
C GLY A 99 -12.01 0.88 8.47
N PHE A 100 -13.01 0.56 9.27
CA PHE A 100 -13.54 1.47 10.29
C PHE A 100 -14.06 0.72 11.51
N ALA A 101 -14.17 1.45 12.62
CA ALA A 101 -14.92 1.09 13.81
C ALA A 101 -15.83 2.27 14.17
N MET A 102 -17.13 2.00 14.29
CA MET A 102 -18.16 2.97 14.61
C MET A 102 -18.87 2.59 15.90
N ARG A 103 -19.25 3.61 16.68
CA ARG A 103 -20.17 3.48 17.81
C ARG A 103 -21.16 4.64 17.84
N VAL A 104 -22.38 4.34 18.27
CA VAL A 104 -23.42 5.32 18.59
C VAL A 104 -23.81 5.22 20.08
N SER A 105 -24.22 6.32 20.69
CA SER A 105 -24.66 6.32 22.10
C SER A 105 -26.04 5.71 22.31
N SER A 106 -26.92 5.73 21.31
CA SER A 106 -28.24 5.09 21.32
C SER A 106 -28.77 4.84 19.89
N GLY A 107 -29.79 3.99 19.78
CA GLY A 107 -30.28 3.46 18.50
C GLY A 107 -29.51 2.23 18.02
N THR A 108 -29.83 1.76 16.82
CA THR A 108 -29.32 0.50 16.25
C THR A 108 -28.64 0.76 14.91
N LEU A 109 -27.41 0.27 14.75
CA LEU A 109 -26.60 0.34 13.53
C LEU A 109 -26.70 -0.96 12.73
N SER A 110 -26.73 -0.83 11.41
CA SER A 110 -26.65 -1.93 10.44
C SER A 110 -26.12 -1.37 9.11
N GLY A 111 -26.08 -2.17 8.04
CA GLY A 111 -25.69 -1.70 6.72
C GLY A 111 -25.42 -2.83 5.73
N ILE A 112 -24.73 -2.49 4.64
CA ILE A 112 -24.31 -3.44 3.60
C ILE A 112 -22.82 -3.78 3.76
N ASP A 113 -22.49 -5.07 3.71
CA ASP A 113 -21.11 -5.58 3.83
C ASP A 113 -20.35 -5.10 5.10
N VAL A 114 -21.11 -4.91 6.17
CA VAL A 114 -20.67 -4.50 7.52
C VAL A 114 -21.24 -5.45 8.56
N ASP A 115 -20.59 -5.54 9.71
CA ASP A 115 -21.02 -6.38 10.84
C ASP A 115 -21.12 -5.55 12.13
N ASN A 116 -22.07 -5.90 13.00
CA ASN A 116 -22.07 -5.39 14.37
C ASN A 116 -20.95 -6.05 15.18
N TRP A 117 -20.11 -5.24 15.83
CA TRP A 117 -18.99 -5.77 16.60
C TRP A 117 -19.49 -6.57 17.81
N GLN A 118 -19.24 -7.88 17.84
CA GLN A 118 -19.69 -8.79 18.91
C GLN A 118 -21.20 -8.73 19.17
N ASP A 119 -22.00 -8.65 18.11
CA ASP A 119 -23.46 -8.55 18.19
C ASP A 119 -23.98 -7.30 18.95
N ASP A 120 -23.10 -6.31 19.20
CA ASP A 120 -23.49 -5.02 19.78
C ASP A 120 -24.12 -4.13 18.70
N GLU A 121 -25.44 -4.01 18.71
CA GLU A 121 -26.20 -3.17 17.80
C GLU A 121 -25.81 -1.69 17.81
N GLN A 122 -25.10 -1.22 18.85
CA GLN A 122 -24.59 0.16 18.92
C GLN A 122 -23.19 0.32 18.34
N SER A 123 -22.58 -0.76 17.85
CA SER A 123 -21.27 -0.76 17.23
C SER A 123 -21.32 -1.39 15.84
N LEU A 124 -20.56 -0.83 14.90
CA LEU A 124 -20.52 -1.30 13.52
C LEU A 124 -19.08 -1.27 13.01
N THR A 125 -18.71 -2.28 12.22
CA THR A 125 -17.38 -2.40 11.64
C THR A 125 -17.44 -2.94 10.22
N HIS A 126 -16.37 -2.69 9.47
CA HIS A 126 -16.11 -3.31 8.19
C HIS A 126 -15.99 -4.83 8.27
N THR A 127 -16.26 -5.50 7.15
CA THR A 127 -15.94 -6.92 6.88
C THR A 127 -14.65 -7.06 6.08
N SER A 128 -14.12 -8.28 5.97
CA SER A 128 -12.95 -8.55 5.12
C SER A 128 -13.20 -8.36 3.63
N GLY A 129 -14.45 -8.51 3.18
CA GLY A 129 -14.84 -8.18 1.81
C GLY A 129 -14.77 -6.68 1.58
N SER A 130 -15.48 -5.91 2.40
CA SER A 130 -15.52 -4.45 2.26
C SER A 130 -14.16 -3.77 2.47
N ALA A 131 -13.30 -4.29 3.34
CA ALA A 131 -11.94 -3.79 3.56
C ALA A 131 -10.98 -4.06 2.40
N ALA A 132 -11.33 -4.98 1.49
CA ALA A 132 -10.53 -5.26 0.30
C ALA A 132 -10.83 -4.29 -0.86
N GLU A 133 -11.95 -3.57 -0.80
CA GLU A 133 -12.36 -2.64 -1.86
C GLU A 133 -11.51 -1.36 -1.80
N SER A 134 -10.94 -0.94 -2.93
CA SER A 134 -10.07 0.25 -3.00
C SER A 134 -10.78 1.56 -2.71
N ASP A 135 -12.09 1.58 -2.89
CA ASP A 135 -12.90 2.80 -2.87
C ASP A 135 -13.20 3.24 -1.42
N ARG A 136 -13.05 2.33 -0.45
CA ARG A 136 -13.20 2.58 1.00
C ARG A 136 -14.50 3.31 1.33
N MET A 137 -15.61 2.75 0.85
CA MET A 137 -16.94 3.30 1.07
C MET A 137 -17.87 2.26 1.67
N TRP A 138 -18.71 2.70 2.61
CA TRP A 138 -19.69 1.86 3.29
C TRP A 138 -21.05 2.54 3.35
N GLU A 139 -22.10 1.75 3.12
CA GLU A 139 -23.49 2.16 3.30
C GLU A 139 -23.94 1.69 4.68
N ILE A 140 -24.29 2.67 5.52
CA ILE A 140 -24.61 2.47 6.94
C ILE A 140 -26.05 2.90 7.17
N THR A 141 -26.80 2.09 7.88
CA THR A 141 -28.16 2.40 8.31
C THR A 141 -28.20 2.54 9.83
N TRP A 142 -28.79 3.63 10.32
CA TRP A 142 -29.04 3.88 11.73
C TRP A 142 -30.53 4.05 11.99
N VAL A 143 -31.07 3.26 12.90
CA VAL A 143 -32.43 3.42 13.41
C VAL A 143 -32.38 4.20 14.70
N ALA A 144 -33.02 5.38 14.72
CA ALA A 144 -33.08 6.23 15.89
C ALA A 144 -33.82 5.55 17.05
N PRO A 145 -33.44 5.83 18.31
CA PRO A 145 -34.08 5.23 19.47
C PRO A 145 -35.49 5.79 19.70
N ALA A 146 -36.11 5.37 20.81
CA ALA A 146 -37.38 5.95 21.26
C ALA A 146 -37.23 7.44 21.64
N GLU A 147 -38.36 8.14 21.71
CA GLU A 147 -38.40 9.56 22.11
C GLU A 147 -37.81 9.78 23.51
N GLY A 148 -37.19 10.95 23.72
CA GLY A 148 -36.67 11.37 25.02
C GLY A 148 -35.22 10.98 25.32
N GLU A 149 -34.48 10.41 24.37
CA GLU A 149 -33.03 10.14 24.49
C GLU A 149 -32.18 11.42 24.32
N GLY A 150 -32.75 12.50 23.77
CA GLY A 150 -32.09 13.79 23.64
C GLY A 150 -30.92 13.80 22.64
N THR A 151 -29.68 13.91 23.12
CA THR A 151 -28.50 14.05 22.25
C THR A 151 -27.85 12.70 21.99
N ILE A 152 -27.74 12.34 20.72
CA ILE A 152 -27.04 11.12 20.28
C ILE A 152 -25.66 11.49 19.76
N VAL A 153 -24.64 10.80 20.26
CA VAL A 153 -23.25 11.00 19.87
C VAL A 153 -22.78 9.82 19.03
N PHE A 154 -22.09 10.13 17.94
CA PHE A 154 -21.48 9.17 17.03
C PHE A 154 -19.97 9.33 17.10
N TRP A 155 -19.29 8.18 17.16
CA TRP A 155 -17.83 8.08 17.07
C TRP A 155 -17.48 7.15 15.93
N ILE A 156 -16.66 7.63 15.00
CA ILE A 156 -16.20 6.85 13.85
C ILE A 156 -14.69 7.02 13.78
N THR A 157 -13.97 5.92 13.95
CA THR A 157 -12.55 5.82 13.62
C THR A 157 -12.43 5.07 12.30
N GLY A 158 -11.68 5.63 11.36
CA GLY A 158 -11.43 5.04 10.04
C GLY A 158 -9.94 5.01 9.74
N ASN A 159 -9.46 3.92 9.14
CA ASN A 159 -8.08 3.77 8.72
C ASN A 159 -7.96 3.55 7.20
N SER A 160 -6.81 3.98 6.69
CA SER A 160 -6.30 3.73 5.35
C SER A 160 -5.01 2.95 5.50
N VAL A 161 -4.92 1.80 4.85
CA VAL A 161 -3.78 0.89 4.96
C VAL A 161 -3.19 0.57 3.58
N ASN A 162 -1.89 0.26 3.55
CA ASN A 162 -1.19 -0.13 2.32
C ASN A 162 -1.44 -1.61 1.94
N GLY A 163 -1.93 -2.42 2.88
CA GLY A 163 -2.27 -3.83 2.69
C GLY A 163 -1.08 -4.79 2.63
N ASP A 164 0.12 -4.38 3.05
CA ASP A 164 1.36 -5.17 2.95
C ASP A 164 1.45 -6.36 3.93
N GLY A 165 0.52 -6.44 4.89
CA GLY A 165 0.46 -7.47 5.93
C GLY A 165 1.65 -7.43 6.90
N GLY A 166 2.44 -6.36 6.88
CA GLY A 166 3.66 -6.18 7.63
C GLY A 166 3.41 -5.78 9.08
N LEU A 167 4.25 -6.31 9.98
CA LEU A 167 4.30 -5.93 11.41
C LEU A 167 5.29 -4.79 11.68
N GLY A 168 5.82 -4.14 10.63
CA GLY A 168 7.11 -3.46 10.66
C GLY A 168 7.08 -1.94 10.54
N ASN A 169 6.03 -1.35 9.95
CA ASN A 169 5.93 0.09 9.76
C ASN A 169 4.59 0.59 10.33
N GLN A 170 4.49 0.75 11.65
CA GLN A 170 3.43 1.52 12.33
C GLN A 170 3.44 3.03 11.97
N ILE A 171 3.92 3.37 10.77
CA ILE A 171 4.16 4.72 10.27
C ILE A 171 3.51 4.92 8.90
N GLU A 172 3.17 3.86 8.16
CA GLU A 172 2.55 3.98 6.83
C GLU A 172 1.03 3.89 6.87
N ASP A 173 0.48 3.00 7.70
CA ASP A 173 -0.97 2.95 7.89
C ASP A 173 -1.41 4.15 8.72
N MET A 174 -2.44 4.83 8.23
CA MET A 174 -2.92 6.09 8.79
C MET A 174 -4.37 5.95 9.19
N TRP A 175 -4.80 6.73 10.17
CA TRP A 175 -6.18 6.76 10.61
C TRP A 175 -6.58 8.17 11.03
N ASN A 176 -7.87 8.43 11.04
CA ASN A 176 -8.44 9.65 11.60
C ASN A 176 -9.72 9.32 12.37
N GLN A 177 -10.34 10.32 12.98
CA GLN A 177 -11.57 10.13 13.75
C GLN A 177 -12.56 11.28 13.52
N LEU A 178 -13.81 10.90 13.31
CA LEU A 178 -14.97 11.77 13.24
C LEU A 178 -15.84 11.56 14.47
N THR A 179 -16.09 12.63 15.22
CA THR A 179 -17.06 12.64 16.33
C THR A 179 -18.06 13.76 16.09
N PHE A 180 -19.34 13.45 16.15
CA PHE A 180 -20.41 14.44 16.04
C PHE A 180 -21.61 14.04 16.88
N ALA A 181 -22.52 14.99 17.06
CA ALA A 181 -23.77 14.76 17.77
C ALA A 181 -24.95 15.34 17.00
N ILE A 182 -26.09 14.69 17.15
CA ILE A 182 -27.39 15.15 16.64
C ILE A 182 -28.40 15.12 17.79
N THR A 183 -29.27 16.11 17.83
CA THR A 183 -30.30 16.24 18.88
C THR A 183 -31.63 15.73 18.38
N GLU A 184 -32.50 15.35 19.31
CA GLU A 184 -33.91 15.08 19.01
C GLU A 184 -34.54 16.31 18.38
N GLY A 185 -35.30 16.08 17.31
CA GLY A 185 -35.78 17.13 16.42
C GLY A 185 -37.02 17.87 16.92
N ASP A 186 -37.00 19.18 16.68
CA ASP A 186 -38.17 20.06 16.65
C ASP A 186 -38.54 20.43 15.20
N GLU A 187 -39.61 21.19 15.02
CA GLU A 187 -40.10 21.60 13.69
C GLU A 187 -39.02 22.30 12.85
N ASP A 188 -38.23 23.18 13.47
CA ASP A 188 -37.22 23.99 12.78
C ASP A 188 -35.96 23.19 12.41
N SER A 189 -35.54 22.25 13.25
CA SER A 189 -34.34 21.44 13.05
C SER A 189 -34.58 20.31 12.04
N LEU A 190 -35.76 19.70 12.05
CA LEU A 190 -36.16 18.69 11.07
C LEU A 190 -36.31 19.26 9.66
N ALA A 191 -36.71 20.52 9.52
CA ALA A 191 -36.82 21.20 8.23
C ALA A 191 -35.47 21.47 7.53
N ARG A 192 -34.33 21.28 8.21
CA ARG A 192 -32.99 21.56 7.66
C ARG A 192 -32.45 20.46 6.76
N GLY A 193 -33.09 19.29 6.72
CA GLY A 193 -32.68 18.16 5.89
C GLY A 193 -31.37 17.52 6.38
N THR A 194 -30.48 17.19 5.44
CA THR A 194 -29.21 16.51 5.71
C THR A 194 -28.00 17.41 5.42
N ARG A 195 -26.84 17.00 5.95
CA ARG A 195 -25.53 17.61 5.74
C ARG A 195 -24.46 16.53 5.64
N THR A 196 -23.34 16.90 5.04
CA THR A 196 -22.09 16.16 5.17
C THR A 196 -21.34 16.62 6.41
N VAL A 197 -20.80 15.69 7.18
CA VAL A 197 -19.83 15.95 8.25
C VAL A 197 -18.53 15.24 7.91
N PHE A 198 -17.40 15.84 8.26
CA PHE A 198 -16.11 15.24 7.95
C PHE A 198 -15.04 15.60 8.99
N ALA A 199 -14.01 14.76 9.08
CA ALA A 199 -12.81 14.98 9.85
C ALA A 199 -11.59 15.03 8.92
N GLY A 200 -10.88 16.16 8.94
CA GLY A 200 -9.72 16.46 8.09
C GLY A 200 -9.43 17.96 8.09
N ASP A 201 -8.22 18.35 7.71
CA ASP A 201 -7.81 19.77 7.61
C ASP A 201 -8.18 20.42 6.27
N GLY A 202 -8.85 19.66 5.38
CA GLY A 202 -9.23 20.10 4.04
C GLY A 202 -8.08 20.07 3.02
N ASN A 203 -6.86 19.71 3.42
CA ASN A 203 -5.73 19.51 2.51
C ASN A 203 -5.78 18.09 1.95
N VAL A 204 -6.80 17.79 1.12
CA VAL A 204 -6.84 16.53 0.37
C VAL A 204 -5.79 16.60 -0.74
N SER A 205 -4.77 15.77 -0.69
CA SER A 205 -3.95 15.54 -1.88
C SER A 205 -4.75 14.62 -2.82
N PRO A 206 -5.04 15.03 -4.06
CA PRO A 206 -5.66 14.13 -5.03
C PRO A 206 -4.82 12.87 -5.18
N PRO A 207 -5.43 11.69 -5.37
CA PRO A 207 -4.66 10.50 -5.74
C PRO A 207 -3.88 10.83 -7.01
N GLU A 208 -2.59 10.46 -7.03
CA GLU A 208 -1.77 10.63 -8.22
C GLU A 208 -2.51 9.96 -9.39
N PRO A 209 -2.74 10.67 -10.51
CA PRO A 209 -3.48 10.10 -11.62
C PRO A 209 -2.78 8.80 -12.03
N THR A 210 -3.54 7.70 -12.03
CA THR A 210 -3.06 6.43 -12.57
C THR A 210 -2.66 6.69 -14.01
N SER A 211 -1.36 6.82 -14.25
CA SER A 211 -0.87 7.03 -15.60
C SER A 211 -1.33 5.82 -16.41
N ILE A 212 -2.15 6.04 -17.44
CA ILE A 212 -2.41 5.06 -18.51
C ILE A 212 -1.15 4.97 -19.38
N GLY A 213 -0.02 4.71 -18.73
CA GLY A 213 1.27 4.45 -19.31
C GLY A 213 1.65 3.07 -18.82
N THR A 214 1.71 2.10 -19.72
CA THR A 214 2.24 0.78 -19.39
C THR A 214 3.61 0.95 -18.77
N ASP A 215 3.74 0.56 -17.52
CA ASP A 215 4.97 0.65 -16.74
C ASP A 215 6.13 0.01 -17.53
N LEU A 216 7.25 0.72 -17.65
CA LEU A 216 8.43 0.27 -18.40
C LEU A 216 8.95 -1.08 -17.86
N HIS A 217 8.68 -1.37 -16.59
CA HIS A 217 9.02 -2.63 -15.93
C HIS A 217 8.19 -3.83 -16.42
N HIS A 218 6.96 -3.60 -16.93
CA HIS A 218 6.12 -4.63 -17.54
C HIS A 218 6.42 -4.86 -19.04
N MET A 219 7.22 -4.00 -19.67
CA MET A 219 7.68 -4.17 -21.06
C MET A 219 8.83 -5.18 -21.21
N GLY A 220 9.09 -6.03 -20.20
CA GLY A 220 10.25 -6.91 -20.07
C GLY A 220 10.64 -7.68 -21.34
N ALA A 221 9.70 -8.07 -22.19
CA ALA A 221 10.01 -8.71 -23.48
C ALA A 221 10.43 -7.71 -24.59
N LYS A 222 9.75 -6.55 -24.70
CA LYS A 222 10.05 -5.54 -25.73
C LYS A 222 11.33 -4.75 -25.43
N LEU A 223 11.61 -4.44 -24.16
CA LEU A 223 12.82 -3.74 -23.75
C LEU A 223 14.07 -4.62 -23.95
N ARG A 224 13.99 -5.92 -23.61
CA ARG A 224 15.08 -6.88 -23.84
C ARG A 224 15.39 -7.05 -25.32
N ALA A 225 14.38 -7.04 -26.20
CA ALA A 225 14.59 -7.09 -27.65
C ALA A 225 15.33 -5.85 -28.17
N HIS A 226 15.04 -4.66 -27.63
CA HIS A 226 15.75 -3.43 -27.98
C HIS A 226 17.23 -3.46 -27.56
N TRP A 227 17.53 -3.96 -26.35
CA TRP A 227 18.91 -4.11 -25.87
C TRP A 227 19.70 -5.15 -26.69
N LEU A 228 19.08 -6.26 -27.06
CA LEU A 228 19.68 -7.24 -27.97
C LEU A 228 19.98 -6.64 -29.36
N GLY A 229 19.06 -5.82 -29.89
CA GLY A 229 19.26 -5.09 -31.13
C GLY A 229 20.43 -4.10 -31.04
N LEU A 230 20.53 -3.34 -29.95
CA LEU A 230 21.61 -2.37 -29.73
C LEU A 230 22.98 -3.06 -29.59
N LEU A 231 23.04 -4.17 -28.85
CA LEU A 231 24.26 -4.98 -28.72
C LEU A 231 24.69 -5.61 -30.05
N GLY A 232 23.74 -6.12 -30.84
CA GLY A 232 24.01 -6.66 -32.17
C GLY A 232 24.56 -5.61 -33.12
N PHE A 233 23.98 -4.40 -33.13
CA PHE A 233 24.48 -3.28 -33.93
C PHE A 233 25.90 -2.85 -33.50
N GLY A 234 26.15 -2.78 -32.18
CA GLY A 234 27.47 -2.49 -31.64
C GLY A 234 28.54 -3.51 -32.05
N ALA A 235 28.20 -4.80 -32.06
CA ALA A 235 29.12 -5.86 -32.50
C ALA A 235 29.51 -5.71 -33.99
N VAL A 236 28.57 -5.35 -34.86
CA VAL A 236 28.84 -5.10 -36.28
C VAL A 236 29.78 -3.91 -36.47
N ILE A 237 29.55 -2.80 -35.77
CA ILE A 237 30.44 -1.64 -35.81
C ILE A 237 31.86 -2.04 -35.38
N LEU A 238 31.99 -2.82 -34.30
CA LEU A 238 33.29 -3.23 -33.78
C LEU A 238 34.05 -4.12 -34.78
N CYS A 239 33.35 -5.02 -35.48
CA CYS A 239 33.92 -5.79 -36.58
C CYS A 239 34.40 -4.92 -37.74
N ILE A 240 33.62 -3.90 -38.13
CA ILE A 240 34.01 -2.97 -39.21
C ILE A 240 35.26 -2.17 -38.81
N VAL A 241 35.30 -1.66 -37.57
CA VAL A 241 36.47 -0.93 -37.04
C VAL A 241 37.69 -1.85 -37.00
N PHE A 242 37.55 -3.07 -36.49
CA PHE A 242 38.63 -4.06 -36.44
C PHE A 242 39.16 -4.41 -37.84
N ALA A 243 38.26 -4.67 -38.79
CA ALA A 243 38.62 -4.92 -40.18
C ALA A 243 39.33 -3.70 -40.80
N GLY A 244 38.84 -2.49 -40.54
CA GLY A 244 39.48 -1.25 -40.97
C GLY A 244 40.89 -1.06 -40.39
N LEU A 245 41.09 -1.38 -39.11
CA LEU A 245 42.40 -1.35 -38.46
C LEU A 245 43.34 -2.41 -39.04
N MET A 246 42.86 -3.63 -39.29
CA MET A 246 43.64 -4.69 -39.94
C MET A 246 44.02 -4.33 -41.37
N LEU A 247 43.13 -3.70 -42.14
CA LEU A 247 43.45 -3.21 -43.48
C LEU A 247 44.45 -2.06 -43.44
N ARG A 248 44.32 -1.14 -42.48
CA ARG A 248 45.21 0.03 -42.35
C ARG A 248 46.60 -0.32 -41.82
N TYR A 249 46.69 -1.26 -40.88
CA TYR A 249 47.93 -1.55 -40.14
C TYR A 249 48.46 -2.97 -40.31
N GLY A 250 47.61 -3.96 -40.64
CA GLY A 250 47.97 -5.38 -40.68
C GLY A 250 48.64 -5.88 -41.97
N PHE A 251 48.47 -5.19 -43.11
CA PHE A 251 49.04 -5.62 -44.39
C PHE A 251 50.29 -4.84 -44.84
N SER A 252 50.75 -3.84 -44.08
CA SER A 252 51.85 -2.98 -44.54
C SER A 252 53.26 -3.52 -44.29
N THR A 253 53.44 -4.50 -43.38
CA THR A 253 54.78 -5.03 -43.05
C THR A 253 55.19 -6.25 -43.88
N SER A 254 54.28 -6.87 -44.63
CA SER A 254 54.59 -8.06 -45.46
C SER A 254 54.87 -7.75 -46.94
N TYR A 255 54.89 -6.48 -47.35
CA TYR A 255 55.16 -6.10 -48.75
C TYR A 255 56.62 -5.68 -49.03
N GLU A 256 57.56 -5.89 -48.10
CA GLU A 256 59.00 -5.67 -48.40
C GLU A 256 59.67 -6.87 -49.10
N GLY A 257 59.08 -8.06 -49.08
CA GLY A 257 59.72 -9.27 -49.60
C GLY A 257 59.73 -9.40 -51.14
N ARG A 258 58.77 -8.80 -51.85
CA ARG A 258 58.60 -9.01 -53.30
C ARG A 258 59.45 -8.08 -54.17
N SER A 259 59.81 -6.90 -53.65
CA SER A 259 60.69 -5.95 -54.34
C SER A 259 62.14 -6.45 -54.43
N ASN A 260 62.61 -7.20 -53.42
CA ASN A 260 63.95 -7.79 -53.42
C ASN A 260 64.09 -8.96 -54.41
N GLN A 261 63.05 -9.77 -54.63
CA GLN A 261 63.10 -10.83 -55.65
C GLN A 261 63.13 -10.27 -57.07
N LEU A 262 62.42 -9.17 -57.34
CA LEU A 262 62.50 -8.46 -58.63
C LEU A 262 63.88 -7.82 -58.84
N ARG A 263 64.48 -7.23 -57.80
CA ARG A 263 65.85 -6.69 -57.83
C ARG A 263 66.91 -7.77 -58.09
N LEU A 264 66.75 -8.96 -57.50
CA LEU A 264 67.64 -10.10 -57.75
C LEU A 264 67.54 -10.63 -59.18
N ARG A 265 66.32 -10.73 -59.73
CA ARG A 265 66.11 -11.15 -61.13
C ARG A 265 66.75 -10.19 -62.13
N TYR A 266 66.66 -8.89 -61.88
CA TYR A 266 67.29 -7.87 -62.75
C TYR A 266 68.83 -7.93 -62.70
N LYS A 267 69.42 -8.22 -61.53
CA LYS A 267 70.89 -8.38 -61.39
C LYS A 267 71.42 -9.67 -62.04
N LEU A 268 70.63 -10.74 -62.07
CA LEU A 268 70.99 -12.00 -62.73
C LEU A 268 70.94 -11.89 -64.25
N MET A 269 69.89 -11.25 -64.81
CA MET A 269 69.80 -11.04 -66.26
C MET A 269 70.91 -10.14 -66.81
N ARG A 270 71.45 -9.21 -66.00
CA ARG A 270 72.55 -8.33 -66.43
C ARG A 270 73.95 -8.98 -66.44
N ARG A 271 74.12 -10.15 -65.82
CA ARG A 271 75.38 -10.93 -65.87
C ARG A 271 75.41 -12.00 -66.96
N GLY A 272 74.30 -12.21 -67.67
CA GLY A 272 74.23 -13.15 -68.79
C GLY A 272 74.72 -12.58 -70.12
N ASP A 273 74.87 -11.24 -70.22
CA ASP A 273 75.24 -10.51 -71.43
C ASP A 273 76.65 -9.85 -71.35
N GLN A 274 77.58 -10.45 -70.58
CA GLN A 274 79.02 -10.11 -70.65
C GLN A 274 79.85 -11.36 -70.92
#